data_AF-A0A5B1CJ87-F1
#
_entry.id   AF-A0A5B1CJ87-F1
#
_cell.length_a   1.000
_cell.length_b   1.000
_cell.length_c   1.000
_cell.angle_alpha   90.00
_cell.angle_beta   90.00
_cell.angle_gamma   90.00
#
_symmetry.space_group_name_H-M   'P 1'
#
loop_
_entity.id
_entity.type
_entity.pdbx_description
1 polymer ?
#
loop_
_entity_poly.entity_id
_entity_poly.type
_entity_poly.pdbx_seq_one_letter_code
_entity_poly.pdbx_strand_id
1 'polypeptide(L)' 'MDRDGIIELLKRGPIRVTMNDGSEHVIPAYGDRALVSSLSIHVLYQDESDGKWRFHILSLLGMVRAEELESAA' A
#
# COMPACT_ATOMS: atom_id res chain seq x y z
N MET A 1 7.76 0.39 10.31
CA MET A 1 6.29 0.17 10.45
C MET A 1 6.03 -1.27 10.83
N ASP A 2 4.91 -1.56 11.49
CA ASP A 2 4.50 -2.94 11.79
C ASP A 2 3.27 -3.35 10.96
N ARG A 3 2.97 -4.64 10.99
CA ARG A 3 1.87 -5.25 10.24
C ARG A 3 0.52 -4.64 10.60
N ASP A 4 0.25 -4.49 11.89
CA ASP A 4 -1.09 -4.15 12.35
C ASP A 4 -1.41 -2.68 12.07
N GLY A 5 -0.44 -1.78 12.21
CA GLY A 5 -0.59 -0.38 11.80
C GLY A 5 -0.88 -0.22 10.31
N ILE A 6 -0.24 -1.01 9.45
CA ILE A 6 -0.51 -1.03 8.01
C ILE A 6 -1.92 -1.54 7.70
N ILE A 7 -2.36 -2.61 8.38
CA ILE A 7 -3.71 -3.16 8.20
C ILE A 7 -4.75 -2.10 8.58
N GLU A 8 -4.56 -1.40 9.70
CA GLU A 8 -5.49 -0.35 10.12
C GLU A 8 -5.50 0.84 9.15
N LEU A 9 -4.35 1.23 8.59
CA LEU A 9 -4.28 2.27 7.56
C LEU A 9 -5.04 1.86 6.29
N LEU A 10 -4.80 0.65 5.80
CA LEU A 10 -5.46 0.18 4.57
C LEU A 10 -6.98 0.03 4.74
N LYS A 11 -7.46 -0.31 5.96
CA LYS A 11 -8.90 -0.37 6.26
C LYS A 11 -9.59 0.99 6.13
N ARG A 12 -8.86 2.09 6.30
CA ARG A 12 -9.40 3.45 6.21
C ARG A 12 -9.50 3.96 4.78
N GLY A 13 -8.63 3.49 3.90
CA GLY A 13 -8.65 3.89 2.50
C GLY A 13 -7.34 3.59 1.77
N PRO A 14 -7.17 4.16 0.56
CA PRO A 14 -5.91 4.14 -0.16
C PRO A 14 -4.79 4.78 0.66
N ILE A 15 -3.58 4.28 0.49
CA ILE A 15 -2.39 4.80 1.18
C ILE A 15 -1.27 5.06 0.20
N ARG A 16 -0.41 6.05 0.52
CA ARG A 16 0.90 6.20 -0.10
C ARG A 16 1.95 5.62 0.81
N VAL A 17 2.81 4.78 0.26
CA VAL A 17 3.97 4.19 0.94
C VAL A 17 5.24 4.79 0.34
N THR A 18 6.10 5.35 1.19
CA THR A 18 7.43 5.81 0.83
C THR A 18 8.48 4.83 1.34
N MET A 19 9.29 4.32 0.43
CA MET A 19 10.38 3.38 0.70
C MET A 19 11.69 4.13 0.99
N ASN A 20 12.65 3.43 1.59
CA ASN A 20 13.95 3.98 1.98
C ASN A 20 14.89 4.28 0.79
N ASP A 21 14.58 3.76 -0.40
CA ASP A 21 15.23 4.13 -1.65
C ASP A 21 14.62 5.40 -2.29
N GLY A 22 13.63 6.01 -1.63
CA GLY A 22 12.91 7.20 -2.10
C GLY A 22 11.77 6.88 -3.07
N SER A 23 11.51 5.62 -3.40
CA SER A 23 10.36 5.25 -4.24
C SER A 23 9.03 5.40 -3.49
N GLU A 24 8.00 5.82 -4.23
CA GLU A 24 6.64 5.97 -3.71
C GLU A 24 5.67 5.04 -4.42
N HIS A 25 4.81 4.39 -3.64
CA HIS A 25 3.81 3.45 -4.12
C HIS A 25 2.44 3.81 -3.57
N VAL A 26 1.46 3.98 -4.45
CA VAL A 26 0.06 4.12 -4.05
C VAL A 26 -0.55 2.72 -4.00
N ILE A 27 -1.08 2.37 -2.83
CA ILE A 27 -1.80 1.13 -2.59
C ILE A 27 -3.27 1.50 -2.43
N PRO A 28 -4.17 0.95 -3.26
CA PRO A 28 -5.61 1.18 -3.10
C PRO A 28 -6.11 0.61 -1.76
N ALA A 29 -7.31 1.01 -1.34
CA ALA A 29 -7.92 0.56 -0.08
C ALA A 29 -7.90 -0.97 0.05
N TYR A 30 -7.91 -1.49 1.29
CA TYR A 30 -7.74 -2.93 1.66
C TYR A 30 -8.64 -3.95 0.94
N GLY A 31 -9.58 -3.49 0.12
CA GLY A 31 -10.28 -4.33 -0.85
C GLY A 31 -9.35 -5.00 -1.86
N ASP A 32 -9.96 -5.78 -2.75
CA ASP A 32 -9.43 -6.40 -3.97
C ASP A 32 -7.93 -6.77 -4.05
N ARG A 33 -7.34 -7.34 -2.97
CA ARG A 33 -6.11 -8.20 -2.94
C ARG A 33 -4.84 -7.57 -2.32
N ALA A 34 -4.94 -6.95 -1.14
CA ALA A 34 -3.77 -6.70 -0.28
C ALA A 34 -3.62 -7.79 0.82
N LEU A 35 -2.43 -8.41 0.91
CA LEU A 35 -2.03 -9.33 1.99
C LEU A 35 -0.86 -8.73 2.76
N VAL A 36 -1.03 -8.51 4.07
CA VAL A 36 0.02 -7.97 4.93
C VAL A 36 0.57 -9.10 5.82
N SER A 37 1.81 -9.49 5.56
CA SER A 37 2.58 -10.43 6.38
C SER A 37 3.31 -9.70 7.51
N SER A 38 4.08 -10.42 8.32
CA SER A 38 4.96 -9.81 9.33
C SER A 38 6.16 -9.07 8.72
N LEU A 39 6.44 -9.23 7.43
CA LEU A 39 7.63 -8.68 6.77
C LEU A 39 7.32 -7.82 5.55
N SER A 40 6.16 -7.98 4.93
CA SER A 40 5.85 -7.39 3.63
C SER A 40 4.36 -7.16 3.43
N ILE A 41 4.05 -6.18 2.57
CA ILE A 41 2.74 -6.02 1.95
C ILE A 41 2.82 -6.62 0.54
N HIS A 42 1.87 -7.48 0.20
CA HIS A 42 1.68 -8.01 -1.15
C HIS A 42 0.38 -7.42 -1.68
N VAL A 43 0.44 -6.66 -2.76
CA VAL A 43 -0.73 -5.98 -3.32
C VAL A 43 -0.89 -6.37 -4.77
N LEU A 44 -2.07 -6.83 -5.15
CA LEU A 44 -2.50 -6.99 -6.54
C LEU A 44 -3.67 -6.04 -6.77
N TYR A 45 -3.59 -5.13 -7.74
CA TYR A 45 -4.69 -4.24 -8.05
C TYR A 45 -4.76 -3.95 -9.54
N GLN A 46 -5.93 -3.57 -10.03
CA GLN A 46 -6.09 -3.05 -11.37
C GLN A 46 -5.93 -1.54 -11.32
N ASP A 47 -5.05 -0.98 -12.13
CA ASP A 47 -4.92 0.47 -12.24
C ASP A 47 -6.10 1.02 -13.07
N GLU A 48 -6.79 2.01 -12.53
CA GLU A 48 -7.98 2.58 -13.16
C GLU A 48 -7.66 3.40 -14.41
N SER A 49 -6.43 3.90 -14.55
CA SER A 49 -6.03 4.73 -15.69
C SER A 49 -5.85 3.92 -16.98
N ASP A 50 -5.43 2.65 -16.87
CA ASP A 50 -5.12 1.80 -18.02
C ASP A 50 -5.77 0.40 -17.98
N GLY A 51 -6.48 0.07 -16.91
CA GLY A 51 -7.16 -1.21 -16.73
C GLY A 51 -6.21 -2.41 -16.56
N LYS A 52 -4.92 -2.20 -16.30
CA LYS A 52 -3.95 -3.31 -16.16
C LYS A 52 -3.74 -3.72 -14.71
N TRP A 53 -3.60 -5.03 -14.51
CA TRP A 53 -3.21 -5.59 -13.22
C TRP A 53 -1.75 -5.27 -12.90
N ARG A 54 -1.51 -4.71 -11.72
CA ARG A 54 -0.20 -4.42 -11.14
C ARG A 54 -0.04 -5.23 -9.86
N PHE A 55 1.17 -5.72 -9.63
CA PHE A 55 1.52 -6.48 -8.44
C PHE A 55 2.77 -5.90 -7.79
N HIS A 56 2.68 -5.61 -6.49
CA HIS A 56 3.78 -5.08 -5.69
C HIS A 56 4.03 -5.94 -4.46
N ILE A 57 5.31 -6.14 -4.13
CA ILE A 57 5.74 -6.67 -2.84
C ILE A 57 6.61 -5.61 -2.18
N LEU A 58 6.11 -5.03 -1.09
CA LEU A 58 6.78 -3.95 -0.38
C LEU A 58 7.23 -4.43 0.99
N SER A 59 8.54 -4.37 1.26
CA SER A 59 9.11 -4.77 2.55
C SER A 59 8.78 -3.74 3.63
N LEU A 60 8.22 -4.19 4.76
CA LEU A 60 7.95 -3.34 5.93
C LEU A 60 9.24 -2.75 6.52
N LEU A 61 10.37 -3.44 6.38
CA LEU A 61 11.68 -2.97 6.83
C LEU A 61 12.20 -1.79 6.00
N GLY A 62 11.80 -1.73 4.72
CA GLY A 62 12.17 -0.65 3.82
C GLY A 62 11.22 0.54 3.89
N MET A 63 10.10 0.45 4.62
CA MET A 63 9.11 1.53 4.68
C MET A 63 9.55 2.63 5.64
N VAL A 64 9.73 3.81 5.08
CA VAL A 64 10.00 5.05 5.85
C VAL A 64 8.69 5.63 6.35
N ARG A 65 7.66 5.63 5.49
CA ARG A 65 6.36 6.25 5.78
C ARG A 65 5.25 5.49 5.07
N ALA A 66 4.09 5.40 5.70
CA ALA A 66 2.83 5.12 5.03
C ALA A 66 1.76 6.06 5.60
N GLU A 67 0.98 6.65 4.72
CA GLU A 67 -0.01 7.66 5.06
C GLU A 67 -1.27 7.50 4.22
N GLU A 68 -2.41 7.88 4.79
CA GLU A 68 -3.69 7.90 4.09
C GLU A 68 -3.60 8.88 2.91
N LEU A 69 -4.05 8.44 1.73
CA LEU A 69 -4.24 9.35 0.62
C LEU A 69 -5.56 10.08 0.90
N GLU A 70 -5.50 11.36 1.29
CA GLU A 70 -6.71 12.18 1.37
C GLU A 70 -7.42 12.09 0.01
N SER A 71 -8.62 11.50 0.01
CA SER A 71 -9.47 11.53 -1.17
C SER A 71 -9.81 13.01 -1.37
N ALA A 72 -9.36 13.59 -2.49
CA ALA A 72 -9.77 14.93 -2.86
C ALA A 72 -11.30 14.97 -2.84
N ALA A 73 -11.86 15.79 -1.95
CA ALA A 73 -13.29 16.00 -1.80
C ALA A 73 -13.91 16.59 -3.07
#